data_AF-A0A017H844-F1
#
_entry.id   AF-A0A017H844-F1
#
_cell.length_a   1.000
_cell.length_b   1.000
_cell.length_c   1.000
_cell.angle_alpha   90.00
_cell.angle_beta   90.00
_cell.angle_gamma   90.00
#
_symmetry.space_group_name_H-M   'P 1'
#
loop_
_entity.id
_entity.type
_entity.pdbx_description
1 polymer ?
#
loop_
_entity_poly.entity_id
_entity_poly.type
_entity_poly.pdbx_seq_one_letter_code
_entity_poly.pdbx_strand_id
1 'polypeptide(L)'
;MADVNRGNRPLSPHITIYRPQITSMTSILTRITGNAMIVAAALIVWWFAAAAAGPESFATADGVLRSWFGDLVLFFSVLGLWYHTLAGIRHLIWDEGKMLEIDKAELLGQIILIVSVLLTIFTAVVL
;
A
#
# COMPACT_ATOMS: atom_id res chain seq x y z
N MET A 1 -11.93 -17.89 22.62
CA MET A 1 -10.52 -18.23 22.93
C MET A 1 -10.21 -17.65 24.29
N ALA A 2 -9.57 -18.44 25.15
CA ALA A 2 -9.68 -18.28 26.59
C ALA A 2 -9.08 -16.96 27.10
N ASP A 3 -9.94 -16.12 27.69
CA ASP A 3 -9.60 -14.97 28.51
C ASP A 3 -9.07 -15.46 29.87
N VAL A 4 -7.97 -16.22 29.83
CA VAL A 4 -7.36 -16.80 31.04
C VAL A 4 -6.57 -15.70 31.72
N ASN A 5 -6.88 -15.41 32.98
CA ASN A 5 -6.11 -14.47 33.79
C ASN A 5 -4.63 -14.93 33.85
N ARG A 6 -3.76 -14.24 33.12
CA ARG A 6 -2.34 -14.59 32.98
C ARG A 6 -1.49 -14.18 34.18
N GLY A 7 -2.07 -13.55 35.21
CA GLY A 7 -1.32 -12.95 36.31
C GLY A 7 -0.27 -11.97 35.80
N ASN A 8 0.86 -11.85 36.53
CA ASN A 8 1.95 -10.95 36.17
C ASN A 8 3.03 -11.62 35.28
N ARG A 9 2.63 -12.55 34.41
CA ARG A 9 3.57 -13.26 33.53
C ARG A 9 4.02 -12.33 32.40
N PRO A 10 5.33 -12.15 32.16
CA PRO A 10 5.81 -11.32 31.09
C PRO A 10 5.48 -11.93 29.72
N LEU A 11 5.22 -11.07 28.73
CA LEU A 11 5.05 -11.49 27.34
C LEU A 11 6.41 -11.88 26.77
N SER A 12 6.48 -13.03 26.09
CA SER A 12 7.71 -13.42 25.38
C SER A 12 8.07 -12.37 24.31
N PRO A 13 9.37 -12.07 24.11
CA PRO A 13 9.80 -11.23 23.00
C PRO A 13 9.32 -11.80 21.66
N HIS A 14 8.97 -10.93 20.71
CA HIS A 14 8.39 -11.30 19.43
C HIS A 14 9.05 -10.48 18.31
N ILE A 15 8.40 -9.41 17.82
CA ILE A 15 8.86 -8.64 16.65
C ILE A 15 10.25 -8.02 16.83
N THR A 16 10.65 -7.76 18.09
CA THR A 16 11.96 -7.19 18.43
C THR A 16 13.12 -8.17 18.24
N ILE A 17 12.86 -9.47 18.23
CA ILE A 17 13.88 -10.52 18.06
C ILE A 17 13.66 -11.38 16.81
N TYR A 18 12.52 -11.23 16.15
CA TYR A 18 12.14 -12.07 15.01
C TYR A 18 12.88 -11.65 13.75
N ARG A 19 13.47 -12.61 13.02
CA ARG A 19 14.15 -12.34 11.74
C ARG A 19 13.11 -11.97 10.68
N PRO A 20 13.20 -10.80 10.03
CA PRO A 20 12.30 -10.44 8.94
C PRO A 20 12.43 -11.41 7.76
N GLN A 21 11.30 -11.78 7.16
CA GLN A 21 11.20 -12.52 5.90
C GLN A 21 10.58 -11.62 4.85
N ILE A 22 10.93 -11.81 3.59
CA ILE A 22 10.35 -11.00 2.52
C ILE A 22 8.82 -11.17 2.42
N THR A 23 8.30 -12.36 2.71
CA THR A 23 6.87 -12.64 2.75
C THR A 23 6.15 -11.90 3.88
N SER A 24 6.77 -11.80 5.07
CA SER A 24 6.20 -11.04 6.19
C SER A 24 6.26 -9.53 5.94
N MET A 25 7.38 -9.02 5.40
CA MET A 25 7.52 -7.61 5.04
C MET A 25 6.54 -7.20 3.95
N THR A 26 6.39 -8.01 2.90
CA THR A 26 5.43 -7.72 1.83
C THR A 26 3.97 -7.79 2.32
N SER A 27 3.64 -8.66 3.27
CA SER A 27 2.31 -8.66 3.92
C SER A 27 2.04 -7.39 4.74
N ILE A 28 3.05 -6.87 5.45
CA ILE A 28 2.94 -5.60 6.18
C ILE A 28 2.74 -4.45 5.19
N LEU A 29 3.53 -4.41 4.11
CA LEU A 29 3.39 -3.41 3.06
C LEU A 29 2.00 -3.43 2.40
N THR A 30 1.37 -4.60 2.21
CA THR A 30 0.00 -4.66 1.68
C THR A 30 -0.99 -3.94 2.58
N ARG A 31 -0.83 -4.07 3.91
CA ARG A 31 -1.68 -3.38 4.88
C ARG A 31 -1.40 -1.88 4.91
N ILE A 32 -0.13 -1.48 4.88
CA ILE A 32 0.26 -0.05 4.85
C ILE A 32 -0.33 0.61 3.59
N THR A 33 -0.10 0.01 2.42
CA THR A 33 -0.60 0.54 1.15
C THR A 33 -2.13 0.55 1.07
N GLY A 34 -2.81 -0.46 1.60
CA GLY A 34 -4.27 -0.48 1.67
C GLY A 34 -4.84 0.67 2.51
N ASN A 35 -4.23 0.98 3.66
CA ASN A 35 -4.63 2.13 4.47
C ASN A 35 -4.27 3.47 3.79
N ALA A 36 -3.10 3.56 3.17
CA ALA A 36 -2.67 4.76 2.44
C ALA A 36 -3.62 5.10 1.28
N MET A 37 -4.20 4.09 0.61
CA MET A 37 -5.17 4.28 -0.47
C MET A 37 -6.47 4.95 -0.02
N ILE A 38 -6.84 4.86 1.25
CA ILE A 38 -7.99 5.60 1.77
C ILE A 38 -7.73 7.10 1.72
N VAL A 39 -6.50 7.53 2.04
CA VAL A 39 -6.10 8.95 1.96
C VAL A 39 -6.07 9.42 0.52
N ALA A 40 -5.49 8.64 -0.39
CA ALA A 40 -5.48 8.94 -1.82
C ALA A 40 -6.91 9.08 -2.39
N ALA A 41 -7.80 8.15 -2.04
CA ALA A 41 -9.20 8.20 -2.45
C ALA A 41 -9.91 9.47 -1.93
N ALA A 42 -9.68 9.85 -0.66
CA ALA A 42 -10.25 11.07 -0.10
C ALA A 42 -9.79 12.33 -0.84
N LEU A 43 -8.49 12.42 -1.20
CA LEU A 43 -7.94 13.53 -1.97
C LEU A 43 -8.55 13.61 -3.37
N ILE A 44 -8.71 12.47 -4.05
CA ILE A 44 -9.31 12.39 -5.39
C ILE A 44 -10.78 12.81 -5.34
N VAL A 45 -11.55 12.31 -4.37
CA VAL A 45 -12.96 12.70 -4.18
C VAL A 45 -13.07 14.19 -3.88
N TRP A 46 -12.20 14.74 -3.02
CA TRP A 46 -12.16 16.17 -2.75
C TRP A 46 -11.87 16.99 -4.01
N TRP A 47 -10.90 16.57 -4.83
CA TRP A 47 -10.56 17.26 -6.08
C TRP A 47 -11.75 17.29 -7.07
N PHE A 48 -12.46 16.16 -7.23
CA PHE A 48 -13.68 16.13 -8.06
C PHE A 48 -14.83 16.96 -7.47
N ALA A 49 -15.01 16.93 -6.15
CA ALA A 49 -16.03 17.75 -5.49
C ALA A 49 -15.74 19.24 -5.67
N ALA A 50 -14.47 19.66 -5.57
CA ALA A 50 -14.03 21.01 -5.84
C ALA A 50 -14.25 21.41 -7.30
N ALA A 51 -13.99 20.50 -8.25
CA ALA A 51 -14.28 20.72 -9.67
C ALA A 51 -15.78 20.98 -9.93
N ALA A 52 -16.65 20.27 -9.22
CA ALA A 52 -18.10 20.48 -9.32
C ALA A 52 -18.60 21.74 -8.61
N ALA A 53 -17.91 22.20 -7.56
CA ALA A 53 -18.32 23.36 -6.75
C ALA A 53 -18.07 24.71 -7.44
N GLY A 54 -17.12 24.77 -8.38
CA GLY A 54 -16.89 25.94 -9.22
C GLY A 54 -15.41 26.29 -9.38
N PRO A 55 -15.10 27.30 -10.21
CA PRO A 55 -13.73 27.58 -10.64
C PRO A 55 -12.77 27.93 -9.49
N GLU A 56 -13.22 28.69 -8.50
CA GLU A 56 -12.39 29.10 -7.36
C GLU A 56 -12.03 27.94 -6.44
N SER A 57 -13.02 27.08 -6.11
CA SER A 57 -12.80 25.88 -5.32
C SER A 57 -11.88 24.91 -6.04
N PHE A 58 -12.07 24.73 -7.35
CA PHE A 58 -11.21 23.88 -8.16
C PHE A 58 -9.78 24.40 -8.22
N ALA A 59 -9.57 25.70 -8.46
CA ALA A 59 -8.24 26.29 -8.49
C ALA A 59 -7.47 26.07 -7.17
N THR A 60 -8.18 26.11 -6.04
CA THR A 60 -7.60 25.79 -4.73
C THR A 60 -7.17 24.32 -4.65
N ALA A 61 -8.05 23.39 -4.99
CA ALA A 61 -7.73 21.96 -4.91
C ALA A 61 -6.63 21.55 -5.90
N ASP A 62 -6.70 22.05 -7.13
CA ASP A 62 -5.70 21.83 -8.17
C ASP A 62 -4.35 22.42 -7.78
N GLY A 63 -4.32 23.62 -7.19
CA GLY A 63 -3.09 24.24 -6.67
C GLY A 63 -2.45 23.44 -5.53
N VAL A 64 -3.23 22.82 -4.65
CA VAL A 64 -2.71 21.93 -3.61
C VAL A 64 -2.11 20.66 -4.22
N LEU A 65 -2.83 20.00 -5.12
CA LEU A 65 -2.36 18.74 -5.73
C LEU A 65 -1.14 18.93 -6.64
N ARG A 66 -1.04 20.07 -7.32
CA ARG A 66 0.13 20.43 -8.16
C ARG A 66 1.25 21.14 -7.42
N SER A 67 1.13 21.29 -6.11
CA SER A 67 2.25 21.76 -5.29
C SER A 67 3.31 20.66 -5.20
N TRP A 68 4.56 21.02 -4.90
CA TRP A 68 5.63 20.02 -4.71
C TRP A 68 5.27 18.94 -3.67
N PHE A 69 4.49 19.29 -2.64
CA PHE A 69 4.02 18.36 -1.63
C PHE A 69 2.87 17.48 -2.15
N GLY A 70 1.95 18.08 -2.92
CA GLY A 70 0.91 17.35 -3.63
C GLY A 70 1.47 16.31 -4.58
N ASP A 71 2.47 16.68 -5.40
CA ASP A 71 3.18 15.78 -6.30
C ASP A 71 3.84 14.62 -5.55
N LEU A 72 4.49 14.91 -4.41
CA LEU A 72 5.07 13.86 -3.55
C LEU A 72 4.00 12.87 -3.07
N VAL A 73 2.86 13.39 -2.58
CA VAL A 73 1.75 12.56 -2.10
C VAL A 73 1.14 11.74 -3.24
N LEU A 74 0.95 12.32 -4.42
CA LEU A 74 0.41 11.63 -5.59
C LEU A 74 1.38 10.56 -6.09
N PHE A 75 2.69 10.83 -6.13
CA PHE A 75 3.71 9.86 -6.51
C PHE A 75 3.69 8.62 -5.60
N PHE A 76 3.67 8.83 -4.27
CA PHE A 76 3.57 7.71 -3.33
C PHE A 76 2.19 7.05 -3.33
N SER A 77 1.14 7.77 -3.71
CA SER A 77 -0.19 7.19 -3.93
C SER A 77 -0.18 6.24 -5.12
N VAL A 78 0.47 6.60 -6.24
CA VAL A 78 0.66 5.71 -7.40
C VAL A 78 1.48 4.48 -7.02
N LEU A 79 2.55 4.65 -6.23
CA LEU A 79 3.32 3.51 -5.71
C LEU A 79 2.48 2.59 -4.84
N GLY A 80 1.71 3.17 -3.93
CA GLY A 80 0.78 2.44 -3.07
C GLY A 80 -0.27 1.68 -3.88
N LEU A 81 -0.82 2.31 -4.91
CA LEU A 81 -1.80 1.71 -5.81
C LEU A 81 -1.21 0.49 -6.53
N TRP A 82 -0.09 0.65 -7.23
CA TRP A 82 0.52 -0.45 -7.98
C TRP A 82 0.96 -1.59 -7.08
N TYR A 83 1.60 -1.28 -5.94
CA TYR A 83 1.97 -2.30 -4.98
C TYR A 83 0.74 -3.05 -4.45
N HIS A 84 -0.30 -2.33 -4.01
CA HIS A 84 -1.49 -2.96 -3.42
C HIS A 84 -2.24 -3.83 -4.43
N THR A 85 -2.38 -3.36 -5.67
CA THR A 85 -2.99 -4.15 -6.75
C THR A 85 -2.20 -5.43 -7.02
N LEU A 86 -0.88 -5.35 -7.19
CA LEU A 86 -0.05 -6.54 -7.46
C LEU A 86 -0.02 -7.50 -6.27
N ALA A 87 0.04 -6.98 -5.05
CA ALA A 87 -0.05 -7.79 -3.85
C ALA A 87 -1.43 -8.46 -3.72
N GLY A 88 -2.51 -7.77 -4.11
CA GLY A 88 -3.85 -8.33 -4.19
C GLY A 88 -3.94 -9.47 -5.20
N ILE A 89 -3.38 -9.31 -6.41
CA ILE A 89 -3.30 -10.38 -7.41
C ILE A 89 -2.54 -11.59 -6.85
N ARG A 90 -1.41 -11.37 -6.18
CA ARG A 90 -0.68 -12.45 -5.50
C ARG A 90 -1.55 -13.17 -4.47
N HIS A 91 -2.33 -12.43 -3.67
CA HIS A 91 -3.25 -13.02 -2.71
C HIS A 91 -4.34 -13.86 -3.38
N LEU A 92 -4.92 -13.38 -4.48
CA LEU A 92 -5.90 -14.17 -5.25
C LEU A 92 -5.29 -15.47 -5.82
N ILE A 93 -4.03 -15.45 -6.26
CA ILE A 93 -3.31 -16.67 -6.68
C ILE A 93 -3.15 -17.64 -5.49
N TRP A 94 -2.83 -17.13 -4.30
CA TRP A 94 -2.74 -17.94 -3.09
C TRP A 94 -4.09 -18.50 -2.64
N ASP A 95 -5.17 -17.75 -2.81
CA ASP A 95 -6.54 -18.18 -2.48
C ASP A 95 -7.01 -19.34 -3.37
N GLU A 96 -6.45 -19.47 -4.58
CA GLU A 96 -6.63 -20.65 -5.45
C GLU A 96 -5.79 -21.87 -5.03
N GLY A 97 -5.00 -21.77 -3.95
CA GLY A 97 -4.10 -22.83 -3.49
C GLY A 97 -2.80 -22.96 -4.30
N LYS A 98 -2.44 -21.95 -5.10
CA LYS A 98 -1.25 -21.98 -5.96
C LYS A 98 -0.08 -21.22 -5.33
N MET A 99 1.15 -21.56 -5.72
CA MET A 99 2.38 -20.82 -5.37
C MET A 99 2.60 -20.62 -3.85
N LEU A 100 2.21 -21.63 -3.05
CA LEU A 100 2.31 -21.62 -1.58
C LEU A 100 3.64 -22.15 -1.03
N GLU A 101 4.47 -22.78 -1.86
CA GLU A 101 5.82 -23.19 -1.49
C GLU A 101 6.69 -21.96 -1.17
N ILE A 102 7.63 -22.12 -0.23
CA ILE A 102 8.43 -21.00 0.31
C ILE A 102 9.16 -20.25 -0.81
N ASP A 103 9.87 -20.97 -1.67
CA ASP A 103 10.63 -20.41 -2.80
C ASP A 103 9.73 -19.60 -3.75
N LYS A 104 8.54 -20.12 -4.05
CA LYS A 104 7.53 -19.49 -4.90
C LYS A 104 6.92 -18.26 -4.25
N ALA A 105 6.58 -18.33 -2.97
CA ALA A 105 6.03 -17.21 -2.21
C ALA A 105 7.05 -16.07 -2.05
N GLU A 106 8.33 -16.40 -1.84
CA GLU A 106 9.41 -15.42 -1.82
C GLU A 106 9.63 -14.79 -3.19
N LEU A 107 9.65 -15.59 -4.27
CA LEU A 107 9.75 -15.11 -5.65
C LEU A 107 8.62 -14.12 -5.98
N LEU A 108 7.37 -14.48 -5.69
CA LEU A 108 6.24 -13.56 -5.89
C LEU A 108 6.40 -12.27 -5.06
N GLY A 109 6.90 -12.37 -3.83
CA GLY A 109 7.24 -11.21 -3.00
C GLY A 109 8.28 -10.27 -3.63
N GLN A 110 9.31 -10.82 -4.27
CA GLN A 110 10.32 -10.02 -4.99
C GLN A 110 9.73 -9.39 -6.27
N ILE A 111 8.97 -10.16 -7.04
CA ILE A 111 8.35 -9.69 -8.28
C ILE A 111 7.44 -8.49 -8.01
N ILE A 112 6.54 -8.58 -7.01
CA ILE A 112 5.62 -7.47 -6.73
C ILE A 112 6.36 -6.17 -6.36
N LEU A 113 7.47 -6.26 -5.61
CA LEU A 113 8.26 -5.09 -5.22
C LEU A 113 8.93 -4.42 -6.42
N ILE A 114 9.55 -5.21 -7.30
CA ILE A 114 10.24 -4.70 -8.48
C ILE A 114 9.22 -4.12 -9.46
N VAL A 115 8.18 -4.87 -9.78
CA VAL A 115 7.18 -4.48 -10.77
C VAL A 115 6.39 -3.26 -10.30
N SER A 116 6.05 -3.14 -9.00
CA SER A 116 5.37 -1.94 -8.50
C SER A 116 6.19 -0.67 -8.69
N VAL A 117 7.51 -0.73 -8.45
CA VAL A 117 8.40 0.42 -8.67
C VAL A 117 8.49 0.77 -10.15
N LEU A 118 8.66 -0.23 -11.02
CA LEU A 118 8.73 -0.01 -12.48
C LEU A 118 7.44 0.62 -13.01
N LEU A 119 6.28 0.12 -12.60
CA LEU A 119 4.99 0.68 -13.00
C LEU A 119 4.78 2.09 -12.45
N THR A 120 5.27 2.37 -11.24
CA THR A 120 5.21 3.73 -10.65
C THR A 120 6.04 4.72 -11.47
N ILE A 121 7.27 4.35 -11.81
CA ILE A 121 8.15 5.19 -12.65
C ILE A 121 7.52 5.40 -14.02
N PHE A 122 6.98 4.35 -14.63
CA PHE A 122 6.27 4.44 -15.89
C PHE A 122 5.09 5.41 -15.81
N THR A 123 4.22 5.26 -14.80
CA THR A 123 3.08 6.16 -14.60
C THR A 123 3.49 7.59 -14.32
N ALA A 124 4.57 7.83 -13.58
CA ALA A 124 4.99 9.19 -13.21
C ALA A 124 5.74 9.94 -14.33
N VAL A 125 6.37 9.22 -15.26
CA VAL A 125 7.23 9.82 -16.30
C VAL A 125 6.58 9.79 -17.69
N VAL A 126 5.78 8.77 -17.99
CA VAL A 126 5.23 8.55 -19.33
C VAL A 126 3.78 9.00 -19.45
N LEU A 127 2.98 8.85 -18.37
CA LEU A 127 1.58 9.27 -18.31
C LEU A 127 1.46 10.64 -17.65
#